data_AF-A0A925YBM6-F1
#
_entry.id   AF-A0A925YBM6-F1
#
_cell.length_a   1.000
_cell.length_b   1.000
_cell.length_c   1.000
_cell.angle_alpha   90.00
_cell.angle_beta   90.00
_cell.angle_gamma   90.00
#
_symmetry.space_group_name_H-M   'P 1'
#
loop_
_entity.id
_entity.type
_entity.pdbx_description
1 polymer ?
#
loop_
_entity_poly.entity_id
_entity_poly.type
_entity_poly.pdbx_seq_one_letter_code
_entity_poly.pdbx_strand_id
1 'polypeptide(L)' 'MNKLWTLTGNPCVSIPGLTTAEGMPLGVTIVTRFGRDKDALAIGAQLQHLIESHVA' A
#
# COMPACT_ATOMS: atom_id res chain seq x y z
N MET A 1 7.17 -0.31 -10.36
CA MET A 1 6.84 -1.74 -10.21
C MET A 1 8.08 -2.47 -9.70
N ASN A 2 8.02 -3.20 -8.58
CA ASN A 2 9.21 -3.89 -8.04
C ASN A 2 9.34 -5.29 -8.65
N LYS A 3 10.57 -5.66 -8.98
CA LYS A 3 10.91 -6.90 -9.70
C LYS A 3 10.62 -8.15 -8.87
N LEU A 4 10.75 -8.10 -7.54
CA LEU A 4 10.61 -9.29 -6.68
C LEU A 4 9.18 -9.83 -6.68
N TRP A 5 8.20 -9.02 -6.28
CA TRP A 5 6.80 -9.48 -6.24
C TRP A 5 6.16 -9.62 -7.63
N THR A 6 6.73 -8.97 -8.65
CA THR A 6 6.37 -9.25 -10.05
C THR A 6 6.78 -10.67 -10.44
N LEU A 7 7.99 -11.10 -10.05
CA LEU A 7 8.49 -12.45 -10.33
C LEU A 7 7.73 -13.51 -9.53
N THR A 8 7.44 -13.24 -8.26
CA THR A 8 6.82 -14.23 -7.37
C THR A 8 5.29 -14.21 -7.40
N GLY A 9 4.67 -13.30 -8.16
CA GLY A 9 3.22 -13.19 -8.31
C GLY A 9 2.49 -12.81 -7.02
N ASN A 10 3.18 -12.22 -6.05
CA ASN A 10 2.57 -11.80 -4.80
C ASN A 10 1.64 -10.61 -5.03
N PRO A 11 0.39 -10.64 -4.53
CA PRO A 11 -0.48 -9.49 -4.56
C PRO A 11 0.18 -8.30 -3.85
N CYS A 12 0.13 -7.13 -4.50
CA CYS A 12 0.68 -5.90 -3.97
C CYS A 12 -0.25 -4.72 -4.27
N VAL A 13 -0.47 -3.85 -3.28
CA VAL A 13 -1.32 -2.66 -3.40
C VAL A 13 -0.54 -1.46 -2.86
N SER A 14 -0.49 -0.37 -3.63
CA SER A 14 0.17 0.88 -3.22
C SER A 14 -0.88 1.92 -2.82
N ILE A 15 -0.74 2.47 -1.63
CA ILE A 15 -1.64 3.45 -1.03
C ILE A 15 -0.89 4.79 -0.94
N PRO A 16 -1.28 5.81 -1.72
CA PRO A 16 -0.75 7.16 -1.59
C PRO A 16 -1.46 7.91 -0.45
N GLY A 17 -0.92 9.08 -0.05
CA GLY A 17 -1.61 9.99 0.86
C GLY A 17 -0.75 10.51 2.01
N LEU A 18 0.50 10.07 2.14
CA LEU A 18 1.43 10.61 3.12
C LEU A 18 2.33 11.67 2.46
N THR A 19 2.92 12.51 3.30
CA THR A 19 3.97 13.46 2.90
C THR A 19 5.17 13.31 3.82
N THR A 20 6.36 13.53 3.28
CA THR A 20 7.58 13.65 4.09
C THR A 20 7.62 14.99 4.80
N ALA A 21 8.54 15.16 5.76
CA ALA A 21 8.76 16.45 6.43
C ALA A 21 9.11 17.60 5.45
N GLU A 22 9.64 17.27 4.27
CA GLU A 22 9.98 18.20 3.20
C GLU A 22 8.81 18.45 2.22
N GLY A 23 7.61 17.92 2.51
CA GLY A 23 6.41 18.09 1.69
C GLY A 23 6.37 17.20 0.45
N MET A 24 7.27 16.24 0.31
CA MET A 24 7.30 15.31 -0.83
C MET A 24 6.25 14.21 -0.66
N PRO A 25 5.56 13.77 -1.73
CA PRO A 25 4.57 12.71 -1.65
C PRO A 25 5.22 11.37 -1.27
N LEU A 26 4.61 10.67 -0.32
CA LEU A 26 5.03 9.37 0.18
C LEU A 26 3.87 8.38 0.05
N GLY A 27 4.16 7.19 -0.49
CA GLY A 27 3.22 6.08 -0.61
C GLY A 27 3.70 4.84 0.16
N VAL A 28 2.75 4.04 0.64
CA VAL A 28 3.02 2.77 1.34
C VAL A 28 2.53 1.63 0.46
N THR A 29 3.34 0.58 0.28
CA THR A 29 2.94 -0.62 -0.46
C THR A 29 2.77 -1.81 0.47
N ILE A 30 1.61 -2.44 0.43
CA ILE A 30 1.33 -3.70 1.11
C ILE A 30 1.62 -4.84 0.14
N VAL A 31 2.29 -5.88 0.63
CA VAL A 31 2.54 -7.13 -0.12
C VAL A 31 2.07 -8.29 0.74
N THR A 32 1.22 -9.16 0.18
CA THR A 32 0.66 -10.32 0.90
C THR A 32 1.19 -11.62 0.31
N ARG A 33 0.80 -12.76 0.92
CA ARG A 33 1.09 -14.09 0.37
C ARG A 33 0.38 -14.30 -0.97
N PHE A 34 0.95 -15.13 -1.84
CA PHE A 34 0.35 -15.52 -3.12
C PHE A 34 -1.13 -15.95 -2.97
N GLY A 35 -1.99 -15.46 -3.88
CA GLY A 35 -3.42 -15.76 -3.91
C GLY A 35 -4.24 -15.15 -2.78
N ARG A 36 -3.73 -14.12 -2.09
CA ARG A 36 -4.42 -13.41 -0.99
C ARG A 36 -4.84 -11.99 -1.40
N ASP A 37 -5.31 -11.82 -2.62
CA ASP A 37 -5.72 -10.53 -3.19
C ASP A 37 -6.81 -9.84 -2.37
N LYS A 38 -7.76 -10.62 -1.83
CA LYS A 38 -8.80 -10.10 -0.92
C LYS A 38 -8.21 -9.47 0.33
N ASP A 39 -7.20 -10.11 0.92
CA ASP A 39 -6.53 -9.59 2.11
C ASP A 39 -5.74 -8.33 1.77
N ALA A 40 -5.03 -8.33 0.62
CA ALA A 40 -4.28 -7.16 0.16
C ALA A 40 -5.18 -5.92 -0.03
N LEU A 41 -6.36 -6.10 -0.61
CA LEU A 41 -7.33 -5.03 -0.79
C LEU A 41 -7.99 -4.60 0.52
N ALA A 42 -8.36 -5.55 1.40
CA ALA A 42 -8.98 -5.24 2.68
C ALA A 42 -8.03 -4.44 3.59
N ILE A 43 -6.77 -4.87 3.70
CA ILE A 43 -5.75 -4.17 4.48
C ILE A 43 -5.43 -2.82 3.83
N GLY A 44 -5.35 -2.76 2.49
CA GLY A 44 -5.14 -1.51 1.77
C GLY A 44 -6.24 -0.47 2.02
N ALA A 45 -7.51 -0.88 2.01
CA ALA A 45 -8.63 0.00 2.30
C ALA A 45 -8.61 0.50 3.76
N GLN A 46 -8.30 -0.37 4.72
CA GLN A 46 -8.15 0.02 6.13
C GLN A 46 -7.01 1.04 6.31
N LEU A 47 -5.86 0.77 5.67
CA LEU A 47 -4.71 1.67 5.74
C LEU A 47 -5.01 3.03 5.10
N GLN A 48 -5.70 3.05 3.95
CA GLN A 48 -6.13 4.29 3.30
C GLN A 48 -6.98 5.13 4.27
N HIS A 49 -7.97 4.52 4.92
CA HIS A 49 -8.85 5.25 5.83
C HIS A 49 -8.10 5.82 7.05
N LEU A 50 -7.11 5.07 7.57
CA LEU A 50 -6.24 5.55 8.65
C LEU A 50 -5.37 6.72 8.19
N ILE A 51 -4.80 6.66 6.98
CA ILE A 51 -4.00 7.75 6.42
C ILE A 51 -4.85 9.01 6.24
N GLU A 52 -6.05 8.87 5.67
CA GLU A 52 -6.99 9.99 5.51
C GLU A 52 -7.34 10.63 6.86
N SER A 53 -7.55 9.83 7.91
CA SER A 53 -7.83 10.34 9.26
C SER A 53 -6.66 11.04 9.94
N HIS A 54 -5.42 10.79 9.50
CA HIS A 54 -4.21 11.38 10.09
C HIS A 54 -3.79 12.67 9.40
N VAL A 55 -4.16 12.83 8.13
CA VAL A 55 -3.81 14.01 7.30
C VAL A 55 -4.88 15.11 7.39
N ALA A 56 -6.09 14.78 7.84
CA ALA A 56 -7.16 15.73 8.19
C ALA A 56 -6.89 16.43 9.53
#